data_AF-A0A7X8EFD9-F1
#
_entry.id   AF-A0A7X8EFD9-F1
#
_cell.length_a   1.000
_cell.length_b   1.000
_cell.length_c   1.000
_cell.angle_alpha   90.00
_cell.angle_beta   90.00
_cell.angle_gamma   90.00
#
_symmetry.space_group_name_H-M   'P 1'
#
loop_
_entity.id
_entity.type
_entity.pdbx_description
1 polymer ?
#
loop_
_entity_poly.entity_id
_entity_poly.type
_entity_poly.pdbx_seq_one_letter_code
_entity_poly.pdbx_strand_id
1 'polypeptide(L)'
;MAVKGTTNNPRGRPKGTPNKVTKEMREWIKEIINEQRPQLKKDLKQLDPVERWRIVEKLLQYVLPKMQSIEGHLNFNKMTDEDLNKLANELVKTNNDIIEEAENED
;
A
#
# COMPACT_ATOMS: atom_id res chain seq x y z
N MET A 1 -32.01 36.19 17.08
CA MET A 1 -31.35 35.55 18.23
C MET A 1 -30.53 34.38 17.72
N ALA A 2 -29.22 34.32 18.00
CA ALA A 2 -28.37 33.18 17.60
C ALA A 2 -28.52 32.06 18.64
N VAL A 3 -28.88 30.85 18.20
CA VAL A 3 -29.05 29.68 19.08
C VAL A 3 -27.68 29.21 19.56
N LYS A 4 -27.50 29.07 20.88
CA LYS A 4 -26.28 28.52 21.48
C LYS A 4 -26.11 27.06 21.04
N GLY A 5 -24.99 26.73 20.41
CA GLY A 5 -24.61 25.34 20.08
C GLY A 5 -24.54 25.00 18.59
N THR A 6 -24.99 25.87 17.69
CA THR A 6 -24.81 25.68 16.25
C THR A 6 -23.48 26.28 15.80
N THR A 7 -22.46 25.43 15.64
CA THR A 7 -21.28 25.81 14.85
C THR A 7 -21.77 26.14 13.44
N ASN A 8 -21.21 27.16 12.79
CA ASN A 8 -21.56 27.59 11.42
C ASN A 8 -21.25 26.53 10.33
N ASN A 9 -20.94 25.29 10.70
CA ASN A 9 -20.72 24.16 9.80
C ASN A 9 -21.63 22.96 10.18
N PRO A 10 -22.90 22.96 9.75
CA PRO A 10 -23.83 21.86 10.00
C PRO A 10 -23.45 20.53 9.31
N ARG A 11 -22.52 20.54 8.34
CA ARG A 11 -22.03 19.32 7.66
C ARG A 11 -20.73 18.77 8.25
N GLY A 12 -20.21 19.39 9.31
CA GLY A 12 -18.97 18.96 9.94
C GLY A 12 -17.75 19.03 9.02
N ARG A 13 -16.61 18.54 9.50
CA ARG A 13 -15.40 18.40 8.67
C ARG A 13 -15.63 17.28 7.63
N PRO A 14 -15.38 17.50 6.33
CA PRO A 14 -15.57 16.46 5.32
C PRO A 14 -14.71 15.23 5.64
N LYS A 15 -15.35 14.05 5.61
CA LYS A 15 -14.71 12.75 5.86
C LYS A 15 -13.55 12.57 4.88
N GLY A 16 -12.36 12.24 5.39
CA GLY A 16 -11.14 12.07 4.60
C GLY A 16 -10.24 13.30 4.49
N THR A 17 -10.61 14.44 5.08
CA THR A 17 -9.72 15.62 5.11
C THR A 17 -8.51 15.34 6.01
N PRO A 18 -7.28 15.23 5.48
CA PRO A 18 -6.09 14.90 6.28
C PRO A 18 -5.83 15.95 7.36
N ASN A 19 -5.28 15.55 8.52
CA ASN A 19 -5.00 16.46 9.62
C ASN A 19 -3.99 17.55 9.17
N LYS A 20 -4.29 18.83 9.41
CA LYS A 20 -3.49 19.96 8.91
C LYS A 20 -2.04 19.87 9.39
N VAL A 21 -1.85 19.60 10.69
CA VAL A 21 -0.53 19.40 11.31
C VAL A 21 0.24 18.25 10.65
N THR A 22 -0.45 17.14 10.35
CA THR A 22 0.21 15.99 9.69
C THR A 22 0.57 16.28 8.23
N LYS A 23 -0.18 17.16 7.56
CA LYS A 23 0.14 17.59 6.19
C LYS A 23 1.37 18.49 6.19
N GLU A 24 1.41 19.50 7.06
CA GLU A 24 2.52 20.43 7.21
C GLU A 24 3.82 19.68 7.55
N MET A 25 3.78 18.73 8.48
CA MET A 25 4.96 17.92 8.81
C MET A 25 5.44 17.06 7.63
N ARG A 26 4.55 16.50 6.82
CA ARG A 26 4.94 15.75 5.61
C ARG A 26 5.54 16.65 4.54
N GLU A 27 5.02 17.87 4.39
CA GLU A 27 5.55 18.87 3.46
C GLU A 27 6.96 19.30 3.89
N TRP A 28 7.13 19.62 5.17
CA TRP A 28 8.44 19.95 5.75
C TRP A 28 9.48 18.84 5.57
N ILE A 29 9.12 17.57 5.81
CA ILE A 29 10.04 16.44 5.59
C ILE A 29 10.41 16.31 4.10
N LYS A 30 9.46 16.51 3.18
CA LYS A 30 9.74 16.50 1.73
C LYS A 30 10.70 17.61 1.35
N GLU A 31 10.51 18.81 1.90
CA GLU A 31 11.38 19.96 1.66
C GLU A 31 12.81 19.66 2.11
N ILE A 32 13.00 19.18 3.34
CA ILE A 32 14.32 18.77 3.84
C ILE A 32 14.98 17.77 2.88
N ILE A 33 14.27 16.71 2.50
CA ILE A 33 14.83 15.69 1.59
C ILE A 33 15.22 16.30 0.25
N ASN A 34 14.41 17.22 -0.28
CA ASN A 34 14.67 17.89 -1.55
C ASN A 34 15.88 18.82 -1.47
N GLU A 35 16.02 19.56 -0.37
CA GLU A 35 17.14 20.46 -0.10
C GLU A 35 18.47 19.71 0.05
N GLN A 36 18.45 18.48 0.58
CA GLN A 36 19.66 17.66 0.72
C GLN A 36 20.12 17.00 -0.60
N ARG A 37 19.30 17.01 -1.67
CA ARG A 37 19.66 16.40 -2.97
C ARG A 37 20.98 16.89 -3.56
N PRO A 38 21.33 18.19 -3.53
CA PRO A 38 22.60 18.67 -4.05
C PRO A 38 23.80 18.14 -3.26
N GLN A 39 23.67 18.00 -1.93
CA GLN A 39 24.71 17.44 -1.09
C GLN A 39 24.89 15.94 -1.38
N LEU A 40 23.79 15.19 -1.46
CA LEU A 40 23.82 13.77 -1.85
C LEU A 40 24.55 13.54 -3.18
N LYS A 41 24.35 14.42 -4.18
CA LYS A 41 25.08 14.35 -5.46
C LYS A 41 26.57 14.59 -5.31
N LYS A 42 27.00 15.46 -4.38
CA LYS A 42 28.42 15.70 -4.10
C LYS A 42 29.02 14.50 -3.39
N ASP A 43 28.35 13.97 -2.38
CA ASP A 43 28.80 12.82 -1.60
C ASP A 43 28.96 11.59 -2.53
N LEU A 44 27.98 11.32 -3.40
CA LEU A 44 28.07 10.26 -4.40
C LEU A 44 29.28 10.40 -5.33
N LYS A 45 29.69 11.63 -5.66
CA LYS A 45 30.89 11.89 -6.48
C LYS A 45 32.20 11.75 -5.71
N GLN A 46 32.17 11.84 -4.39
CA GLN A 46 33.33 11.66 -3.52
C GLN A 46 33.56 10.19 -3.15
N LEU A 47 32.52 9.34 -3.21
CA LEU A 47 32.65 7.90 -2.98
C LEU A 47 33.53 7.20 -4.02
N ASP A 48 34.11 6.08 -3.60
CA ASP A 48 34.82 5.15 -4.46
C ASP A 48 33.93 4.68 -5.63
N PRO A 49 34.47 4.48 -6.85
CA PRO A 49 33.66 4.12 -8.01
C PRO A 49 32.80 2.88 -7.79
N VAL A 50 33.30 1.87 -7.08
CA VAL A 50 32.54 0.62 -6.84
C VAL A 50 31.36 0.88 -5.91
N GLU A 51 31.56 1.62 -4.82
CA GLU A 51 30.49 1.96 -3.89
C GLU A 51 29.42 2.85 -4.52
N ARG A 52 29.85 3.81 -5.35
CA ARG A 52 28.95 4.66 -6.12
C ARG A 52 28.01 3.82 -7.00
N TRP A 53 28.54 2.85 -7.73
CA TRP A 53 27.72 1.97 -8.58
C TRP A 53 26.76 1.10 -7.77
N ARG A 54 27.16 0.60 -6.60
CA ARG A 54 26.27 -0.16 -5.69
C ARG A 54 25.08 0.68 -5.20
N ILE A 55 25.30 1.95 -4.89
CA ILE A 55 24.20 2.84 -4.47
C ILE A 55 23.28 3.12 -5.65
N VAL A 56 23.84 3.38 -6.83
CA VAL A 56 23.05 3.61 -8.06
C VAL A 56 22.21 2.39 -8.40
N GLU A 57 22.75 1.17 -8.29
CA GLU A 57 22.02 -0.08 -8.48
C GLU A 57 20.80 -0.18 -7.54
N LYS A 58 20.96 0.17 -6.26
CA LYS A 58 19.86 0.19 -5.28
C LYS A 58 18.79 1.22 -5.65
N LEU A 59 19.21 2.42 -6.08
CA LEU A 59 18.28 3.47 -6.52
C LEU A 59 17.52 3.08 -7.80
N LEU A 60 18.17 2.33 -8.69
CA LEU A 60 17.58 1.89 -9.95
C LEU A 60 16.34 1.01 -9.74
N GLN A 61 16.27 0.26 -8.64
CA GLN A 61 15.11 -0.58 -8.28
C GLN A 61 13.82 0.22 -8.06
N TYR A 62 13.92 1.52 -7.76
CA TYR A 62 12.78 2.41 -7.57
C TYR A 62 12.40 3.19 -8.83
N VAL A 63 13.28 3.22 -9.84
CA VAL A 63 13.07 3.93 -11.10
C VAL A 63 12.62 2.96 -12.20
N LEU A 64 13.17 1.76 -12.21
CA LEU A 64 12.80 0.73 -13.16
C LEU A 64 11.65 -0.12 -12.62
N PRO A 65 10.67 -0.48 -13.46
CA PRO A 65 9.66 -1.46 -13.09
C PRO A 65 10.35 -2.82 -12.89
N LYS A 66 10.60 -3.19 -11.64
CA LYS A 66 11.04 -4.54 -11.30
C LYS A 66 9.82 -5.45 -11.39
N MET A 67 9.90 -6.53 -12.15
CA MET A 67 8.89 -7.59 -12.05
C MET A 67 8.88 -8.05 -10.60
N GLN A 68 7.79 -7.74 -9.89
CA GLN A 68 7.58 -8.32 -8.57
C GLN A 68 7.52 -9.82 -8.78
N SER A 69 8.36 -10.57 -8.07
CA SER A 69 8.13 -12.01 -7.94
C SER A 69 6.70 -12.14 -7.44
N ILE A 70 5.85 -12.78 -8.24
CA ILE A 70 4.55 -13.22 -7.75
C ILE A 70 4.88 -14.41 -6.84
N GLU A 71 5.37 -14.11 -5.63
CA GLU A 71 5.06 -14.99 -4.51
C GLU A 71 3.53 -14.98 -4.48
N GLY A 72 2.92 -16.15 -4.65
CA GLY A 72 1.48 -16.35 -4.76
C GLY A 72 0.74 -15.96 -3.49
N HIS A 73 0.84 -14.70 -3.10
CA HIS A 73 0.10 -14.12 -2.01
C HIS A 73 -1.27 -13.81 -2.59
N LEU A 74 -2.21 -14.73 -2.37
CA LEU A 74 -3.63 -14.52 -2.65
C LEU A 74 -4.06 -13.26 -1.88
N ASN A 75 -4.15 -12.15 -2.61
CA ASN A 75 -4.58 -10.88 -2.05
C ASN A 75 -6.11 -10.82 -2.16
N PHE A 76 -6.80 -11.49 -1.22
CA PHE A 76 -8.26 -11.52 -1.16
C PHE A 76 -8.89 -10.12 -1.11
N ASN A 77 -8.15 -9.13 -0.59
CA ASN A 77 -8.55 -7.72 -0.55
C ASN A 77 -8.71 -7.05 -1.93
N LYS A 78 -8.28 -7.68 -3.02
CA LYS A 78 -8.39 -7.15 -4.40
C LYS A 78 -9.42 -7.90 -5.25
N MET A 79 -10.02 -8.97 -4.72
CA MET A 79 -11.05 -9.74 -5.43
C MET A 79 -12.43 -9.09 -5.21
N THR A 80 -13.35 -9.28 -6.15
CA THR A 80 -14.72 -8.82 -5.96
C THR A 80 -15.47 -9.77 -5.01
N ASP A 81 -16.51 -9.29 -4.33
CA ASP A 81 -17.36 -10.14 -3.48
C ASP A 81 -17.98 -11.31 -4.27
N GLU A 82 -18.23 -11.11 -5.57
CA GLU A 82 -18.75 -12.15 -6.45
C GLU A 82 -17.73 -13.29 -6.65
N ASP A 83 -16.46 -12.94 -6.85
CA ASP A 83 -15.38 -13.91 -7.04
C ASP A 83 -15.09 -14.68 -5.74
N LEU A 84 -15.18 -14.01 -4.59
CA LEU A 84 -15.04 -14.64 -3.27
C LEU A 84 -16.17 -15.63 -2.98
N ASN A 85 -17.41 -15.28 -3.34
CA ASN A 85 -18.56 -16.17 -3.18
C ASN A 85 -18.48 -17.41 -4.07
N LYS A 86 -17.99 -17.27 -5.32
CA LYS A 86 -17.76 -18.41 -6.22
C LYS A 86 -16.74 -19.37 -5.62
N LEU A 87 -15.62 -18.85 -5.12
CA LEU A 87 -14.56 -19.65 -4.50
C LEU A 87 -15.04 -20.37 -3.23
N ALA A 88 -15.79 -19.69 -2.38
CA ALA A 88 -16.37 -20.30 -1.17
C ALA A 88 -17.34 -21.45 -1.52
N ASN A 89 -18.20 -21.25 -2.52
CA ASN A 89 -19.15 -22.27 -2.96
C ASN A 89 -18.45 -23.49 -3.58
N GLU A 90 -17.38 -23.30 -4.34
CA GLU A 90 -16.61 -24.41 -4.89
C GLU A 90 -15.91 -25.21 -3.79
N LEU A 91 -15.30 -24.55 -2.79
CA LEU A 91 -14.68 -25.25 -1.66
C LEU A 91 -15.68 -26.09 -0.85
N VAL A 92 -16.89 -25.56 -0.64
CA VAL A 92 -17.96 -26.31 0.06
C VAL A 92 -18.41 -27.51 -0.76
N LYS A 93 -18.57 -27.36 -2.08
CA LYS A 93 -18.92 -28.48 -2.97
C LYS A 93 -17.86 -29.58 -2.92
N THR A 94 -16.59 -29.23 -3.11
CA THR A 94 -15.50 -30.21 -3.07
C THR A 94 -15.43 -30.95 -1.74
N ASN A 95 -15.66 -30.28 -0.61
CA ASN A 95 -15.69 -30.95 0.70
C ASN A 95 -16.88 -31.91 0.84
N ASN A 96 -18.06 -31.52 0.34
CA ASN A 96 -19.23 -32.39 0.39
C ASN A 96 -19.07 -33.61 -0.53
N ASP A 97 -18.50 -33.41 -1.73
CA ASP A 97 -18.22 -34.50 -2.67
C ASP A 97 -17.25 -35.52 -2.03
N ILE A 98 -16.22 -35.06 -1.31
CA ILE A 98 -15.29 -35.93 -0.56
C ILE A 98 -16.00 -36.70 0.57
N ILE A 99 -16.95 -36.07 1.26
CA ILE A 99 -17.71 -36.71 2.34
C ILE A 99 -18.66 -37.77 1.77
N GLU A 100 -19.36 -37.45 0.68
CA GLU A 100 -20.26 -38.38 0.00
C GLU A 100 -19.50 -39.58 -0.58
N GLU A 101 -18.30 -39.39 -1.14
CA GLU A 101 -17.45 -40.49 -1.60
C GLU A 101 -17.00 -41.39 -0.43
N ALA A 102 -16.69 -40.82 0.74
CA ALA A 102 -16.27 -41.57 1.92
C ALA A 102 -17.42 -42.37 2.58
N GLU A 103 -18.67 -41.89 2.51
CA GLU A 103 -19.83 -42.59 3.06
C GLU A 103 -20.36 -43.73 2.15
N ASN A 104 -19.95 -43.76 0.87
CA ASN A 104 -20.37 -44.78 -0.09
C ASN A 104 -19.37 -45.95 -0.24
N GLU A 105 -18.22 -45.91 0.43
CA GLU A 105 -17.19 -46.97 0.42
C GLU A 105 -17.22 -47.91 1.65
N ASP A 106 -18.13 -47.71 2.61
CA ASP A 106 -18.39 -48.62 3.77
C ASP A 106 -19.65 -49.50 3.60
#